data_AF-A0A1D8K6R9-F1
#
_entry.id   AF-A0A1D8K6R9-F1
#
_cell.length_a   1.000
_cell.length_b   1.000
_cell.length_c   1.000
_cell.angle_alpha   90.00
_cell.angle_beta   90.00
_cell.angle_gamma   90.00
#
_symmetry.space_group_name_H-M   'P 1'
#
loop_
_entity.id
_entity.type
_entity.pdbx_description
1 polymer ?
#
loop_
_entity_poly.entity_id
_entity_poly.type
_entity_poly.pdbx_seq_one_letter_code
_entity_poly.pdbx_strand_id
1 'polypeptide(L)'
;MSENTLPPTVLRRLAIALKYNGEGAPRVTAKGQGEIGERIMEIARLHNVPMRADAQLCQVLAQVPLGDEIPESLYVAVAEVLAFAYRIGWSTGDAFIELPENAEDVQPTGGS
;
A
#
# COMPACT_ATOMS: atom_id res chain seq x y z
N MET A 1 -0.59 -38.91 6.35
CA MET A 1 -0.41 -37.49 6.69
C MET A 1 1.01 -37.12 6.35
N SER A 2 1.22 -36.42 5.22
CA SER A 2 2.43 -35.66 4.85
C SER A 2 2.22 -35.18 3.41
N GLU A 3 1.29 -34.24 3.22
CA GLU A 3 1.27 -33.44 2.00
C GLU A 3 2.17 -32.23 2.23
N ASN A 4 3.45 -32.41 1.95
CA ASN A 4 4.39 -31.32 1.73
C ASN A 4 4.15 -30.77 0.32
N THR A 5 2.97 -30.16 0.11
CA THR A 5 2.64 -29.50 -1.14
C THR A 5 3.08 -28.06 -1.01
N LEU A 6 4.36 -27.80 -1.30
CA LEU A 6 4.80 -26.48 -1.73
C LEU A 6 4.47 -26.38 -3.22
N PRO A 7 3.58 -25.48 -3.65
CA PRO A 7 3.65 -24.96 -5.00
C PRO A 7 4.25 -23.55 -4.96
N PRO A 8 5.57 -23.33 -5.08
CA PRO A 8 6.10 -21.98 -5.13
C PRO A 8 6.62 -21.68 -6.53
N THR A 9 5.71 -21.58 -7.50
CA THR A 9 5.83 -20.49 -8.47
C THR A 9 5.01 -19.32 -7.95
N VAL A 10 5.21 -18.95 -6.68
CA VAL A 10 4.80 -17.63 -6.19
C VAL A 10 5.74 -16.68 -6.92
N LEU A 11 5.27 -16.09 -8.03
CA LEU A 11 5.86 -14.85 -8.52
C LEU A 11 5.95 -13.95 -7.29
N ARG A 12 7.17 -13.72 -6.78
CA ARG A 12 7.42 -13.00 -5.54
C ARG A 12 6.88 -11.59 -5.70
N ARG A 13 5.60 -11.42 -5.38
CA ARG A 13 4.86 -10.17 -5.49
C ARG A 13 5.35 -9.27 -4.38
N LEU A 14 6.10 -8.25 -4.77
CA LEU A 14 6.57 -7.21 -3.90
C LEU A 14 5.53 -6.10 -3.90
N ALA A 15 4.92 -5.85 -2.75
CA ALA A 15 4.01 -4.73 -2.54
C ALA A 15 4.59 -3.79 -1.50
N ILE A 16 4.52 -2.50 -1.78
CA ILE A 16 5.03 -1.44 -0.91
C ILE A 16 3.93 -0.40 -0.78
N ALA A 17 3.53 -0.13 0.46
CA ALA A 17 2.59 0.93 0.80
C ALA A 17 3.38 2.18 1.21
N LEU A 18 3.00 3.30 0.60
CA LEU A 18 3.55 4.60 0.87
C LEU A 18 2.46 5.45 1.52
N LYS A 19 2.83 6.21 2.54
CA LYS A 19 1.95 7.22 3.14
C LYS A 19 2.54 8.60 2.90
N TYR A 20 1.69 9.50 2.45
CA TYR A 20 1.99 10.92 2.30
C TYR A 20 1.04 11.71 3.19
N ASN A 21 1.59 12.55 4.05
CA ASN A 21 0.86 13.38 5.01
C ASN A 21 0.62 14.82 4.49
N GLY A 22 1.01 15.14 3.26
CA GLY A 22 0.90 16.51 2.72
C GLY A 22 2.12 17.39 2.98
N GLU A 23 3.02 16.98 3.87
CA GLU A 23 4.19 17.76 4.29
C GLU A 23 5.45 16.88 4.30
N GLY A 24 6.37 17.15 3.37
CA GLY A 24 7.69 16.48 3.33
C GLY A 24 7.73 15.27 2.38
N ALA A 25 8.50 14.25 2.75
CA ALA A 25 8.69 13.04 1.95
C ALA A 25 7.55 12.03 2.17
N PRO A 26 7.10 11.30 1.13
CA PRO A 26 6.34 10.07 1.35
C PRO A 26 7.18 9.07 2.14
N ARG A 27 6.57 8.42 3.13
CA ARG A 27 7.23 7.45 4.01
C ARG A 27 6.73 6.04 3.71
N VAL A 28 7.61 5.04 3.79
CA VAL A 28 7.24 3.64 3.60
C VAL A 28 6.53 3.15 4.86
N THR A 29 5.24 2.84 4.78
CA THR A 29 4.45 2.37 5.95
C THR A 29 4.26 0.88 5.98
N ALA A 30 4.28 0.21 4.83
CA ALA A 30 4.27 -1.24 4.76
C ALA A 30 5.11 -1.72 3.57
N LYS A 31 5.78 -2.87 3.74
CA LYS A 31 6.44 -3.58 2.65
C LYS A 31 6.30 -5.08 2.86
N GLY A 32 5.99 -5.79 1.80
CA GLY A 32 5.73 -7.23 1.85
C GLY A 32 6.13 -7.92 0.57
N GLN A 33 6.63 -9.15 0.70
CA GLN A 33 6.94 -10.03 -0.44
C GLN A 33 6.15 -11.33 -0.30
N GLY A 34 5.69 -11.88 -1.43
CA GLY A 34 4.90 -13.12 -1.43
C GLY A 34 3.55 -12.91 -0.74
N GLU A 35 3.21 -13.75 0.24
CA GLU A 35 1.92 -13.70 0.96
C GLU A 35 1.66 -12.36 1.66
N ILE A 36 2.70 -11.73 2.25
CA ILE A 36 2.55 -10.40 2.87
C ILE A 36 2.24 -9.36 1.79
N GLY A 37 2.88 -9.46 0.63
CA GLY A 37 2.62 -8.56 -0.49
C GLY A 37 1.18 -8.69 -1.02
N GLU A 38 0.66 -9.92 -1.08
CA GLU A 38 -0.73 -10.20 -1.45
C GLU A 38 -1.73 -9.59 -0.48
N ARG A 39 -1.51 -9.74 0.84
CA ARG A 39 -2.35 -9.09 1.85
C ARG A 39 -2.35 -7.57 1.75
N ILE A 40 -1.19 -6.95 1.48
CA ILE A 40 -1.11 -5.50 1.28
C ILE A 40 -1.95 -5.07 0.06
N MET A 41 -1.86 -5.81 -1.04
CA MET A 41 -2.66 -5.53 -2.24
C MET A 41 -4.16 -5.73 -2.00
N GLU A 42 -4.54 -6.72 -1.20
CA GLU A 42 -5.93 -6.97 -0.83
C GLU A 42 -6.50 -5.83 0.01
N ILE A 43 -5.78 -5.39 1.03
CA ILE A 43 -6.14 -4.21 1.84
C ILE A 43 -6.22 -2.97 0.94
N ALA A 44 -5.23 -2.75 0.07
CA ALA A 44 -5.24 -1.63 -0.86
C ALA A 44 -6.49 -1.64 -1.75
N ARG A 45 -6.92 -2.81 -2.27
CA ARG A 45 -8.19 -2.93 -3.02
C ARG A 45 -9.40 -2.61 -2.17
N LEU A 46 -9.47 -3.14 -0.95
CA LEU A 46 -10.59 -2.91 -0.04
C LEU A 46 -10.78 -1.42 0.27
N HIS A 47 -9.68 -0.70 0.43
CA HIS A 47 -9.67 0.74 0.72
C HIS A 47 -9.64 1.61 -0.55
N ASN A 48 -9.86 1.04 -1.74
CA ASN A 48 -9.76 1.76 -3.02
C ASN A 48 -8.45 2.57 -3.18
N VAL A 49 -7.36 2.08 -2.60
CA VAL A 49 -6.03 2.67 -2.74
C VAL A 49 -5.54 2.37 -4.16
N PRO A 50 -5.16 3.39 -4.93
CA PRO A 50 -4.64 3.21 -6.28
C PRO A 50 -3.32 2.45 -6.25
N MET A 51 -3.28 1.31 -6.93
CA MET A 51 -2.09 0.46 -7.03
C MET A 51 -1.49 0.58 -8.42
N ARG A 52 -0.17 0.72 -8.49
CA ARG A 52 0.59 0.72 -9.73
C ARG A 52 1.60 -0.41 -9.72
N ALA A 53 1.60 -1.21 -10.78
CA ALA A 53 2.50 -2.36 -10.92
C ALA A 53 3.77 -1.95 -11.67
N ASP A 54 4.80 -1.53 -10.93
CA ASP A 54 6.09 -1.13 -11.50
C ASP A 54 7.24 -1.90 -10.84
N ALA A 55 7.79 -2.90 -11.53
CA ALA A 55 8.84 -3.76 -10.99
C ALA A 55 10.11 -2.99 -10.62
N GLN A 56 10.53 -2.03 -11.44
CA GLN A 56 11.72 -1.21 -11.16
C GLN A 56 11.49 -0.31 -9.93
N LEU A 57 10.37 0.42 -9.89
CA LEU A 57 10.06 1.31 -8.76
C LEU A 57 9.93 0.52 -7.46
N CYS A 58 9.23 -0.63 -7.49
CA CYS A 58 9.13 -1.51 -6.34
C CYS A 58 10.50 -1.99 -5.87
N GLN A 59 11.40 -2.42 -6.77
CA GLN A 59 12.74 -2.85 -6.38
C GLN A 59 13.54 -1.74 -5.70
N VAL A 60 13.46 -0.50 -6.20
CA VAL A 60 14.20 0.61 -5.57
C VAL A 60 13.56 0.99 -4.24
N LEU A 61 12.23 1.06 -4.16
CA LEU A 61 11.51 1.31 -2.90
C LEU A 61 11.72 0.18 -1.88
N ALA A 62 11.98 -1.06 -2.31
CA ALA A 62 12.28 -2.16 -1.39
C ALA A 62 13.62 -1.99 -0.67
N GLN A 63 14.55 -1.23 -1.26
CA GLN A 63 15.80 -0.86 -0.61
C GLN A 63 15.58 0.17 0.51
N VAL A 64 14.44 0.87 0.52
CA VAL A 64 14.09 1.83 1.57
C VAL A 64 13.64 1.07 2.84
N PRO A 65 14.12 1.46 4.04
CA PRO A 65 13.68 0.84 5.28
C PRO A 65 12.19 1.06 5.55
N LEU A 66 11.57 0.12 6.27
CA LEU A 66 10.18 0.29 6.71
C LEU A 66 10.14 1.41 7.75
N GLY A 67 9.21 2.35 7.59
CA GLY A 67 9.09 3.50 8.45
C GLY A 67 10.06 4.63 8.10
N ASP A 68 10.87 4.51 7.06
CA ASP A 68 11.76 5.59 6.60
C ASP A 68 11.21 6.33 5.38
N GLU A 69 11.68 7.56 5.23
CA GLU A 69 11.35 8.43 4.11
C GLU A 69 12.01 7.91 2.84
N ILE A 70 11.28 8.00 1.73
CA ILE A 70 11.90 7.72 0.44
C ILE A 70 13.02 8.74 0.18
N PRO A 71 14.11 8.37 -0.48
CA PRO A 71 15.13 9.34 -0.89
C PRO A 71 14.60 10.27 -1.99
N GLU A 72 15.17 11.46 -2.08
CA GLU A 72 14.85 12.49 -3.08
C GLU A 72 14.86 11.95 -4.51
N SER A 73 15.75 11.00 -4.80
CA SER A 73 15.87 10.33 -6.10
C SER A 73 14.58 9.59 -6.52
N LEU A 74 13.74 9.19 -5.56
CA LEU A 74 12.47 8.52 -5.78
C LEU A 74 11.26 9.45 -5.69
N TYR A 75 11.44 10.71 -5.27
CA TYR A 75 10.32 11.64 -5.14
C TYR A 75 9.60 11.82 -6.46
N VAL A 76 10.34 11.98 -7.56
CA VAL A 76 9.77 12.16 -8.89
C VAL A 76 8.91 10.96 -9.28
N ALA A 77 9.42 9.74 -9.05
CA ALA A 77 8.69 8.52 -9.38
C ALA A 77 7.42 8.37 -8.53
N VAL A 78 7.49 8.64 -7.22
CA VAL A 78 6.31 8.58 -6.34
C VAL A 78 5.31 9.69 -6.65
N ALA A 79 5.78 10.90 -6.97
CA ALA A 79 4.94 12.00 -7.41
C ALA A 79 4.19 11.64 -8.70
N GLU A 80 4.81 10.91 -9.62
CA GLU A 80 4.14 10.39 -10.82
C GLU A 80 3.02 9.40 -10.47
N VAL A 81 3.25 8.51 -9.50
CA VAL A 81 2.22 7.59 -9.00
C VAL A 81 1.06 8.35 -8.34
N LEU A 82 1.37 9.33 -7.50
CA LEU A 82 0.36 10.19 -6.86
C LEU A 82 -0.42 11.01 -7.90
N ALA A 83 0.26 11.63 -8.86
CA ALA A 83 -0.38 12.38 -9.94
C ALA A 83 -1.31 11.48 -10.78
N PHE A 84 -0.91 10.23 -11.03
CA PHE A 84 -1.77 9.24 -11.67
C PHE A 84 -3.02 8.93 -10.81
N ALA A 85 -2.84 8.70 -9.51
CA ALA A 85 -3.93 8.50 -8.57
C ALA A 85 -4.94 9.68 -8.60
N TYR A 86 -4.45 10.92 -8.50
CA TYR A 86 -5.29 12.12 -8.62
C TYR A 86 -6.03 12.19 -9.96
N ARG A 87 -5.35 11.84 -11.06
CA ARG A 87 -5.93 11.87 -12.40
C ARG A 87 -7.09 10.88 -12.58
N ILE A 88 -7.06 9.73 -11.90
CA ILE A 88 -8.15 8.76 -11.95
C ILE A 88 -9.27 9.06 -10.94
N GLY A 89 -9.24 10.23 -10.29
CA GLY A 89 -10.29 10.70 -9.40
C GLY A 89 -10.07 10.35 -7.93
N TRP A 90 -8.89 9.85 -7.55
CA TRP A 90 -8.53 9.68 -6.14
C TRP A 90 -8.40 11.06 -5.48
N SER A 91 -9.38 11.42 -4.67
CA SER A 91 -9.39 12.66 -3.90
C SER A 91 -8.88 12.36 -2.50
N THR A 92 -7.84 13.07 -2.05
CA THR A 92 -7.25 12.94 -0.70
C THR A 92 -8.23 13.21 0.44
N GLY A 93 -9.47 13.64 0.16
CA GLY A 93 -10.57 13.68 1.13
C GLY A 93 -10.96 12.31 1.69
N ASP A 94 -10.73 11.23 0.95
CA ASP A 94 -10.98 9.84 1.38
C ASP A 94 -9.75 9.16 2.01
N ALA A 95 -8.59 9.84 2.02
CA ALA A 95 -7.30 9.28 2.44
C ALA A 95 -6.91 9.60 3.89
N PHE A 96 -7.81 10.18 4.69
CA PHE A 96 -7.75 10.01 6.13
C PHE A 96 -8.12 8.55 6.42
N ILE A 97 -7.14 7.66 6.27
CA ILE A 97 -7.18 6.35 6.90
C ILE A 97 -7.01 6.62 8.40
N GLU A 98 -8.10 7.01 9.07
CA GLU A 98 -8.31 6.61 10.45
C GLU A 98 -8.36 5.08 10.39
N LEU A 99 -7.22 4.46 10.68
CA LEU A 99 -7.25 3.06 11.11
C LEU A 99 -8.16 3.09 12.34
N PRO A 100 -9.30 2.38 12.37
CA PRO A 100 -10.05 2.26 13.60
C PRO A 100 -9.09 1.63 14.61
N GLU A 101 -8.71 2.40 15.63
CA GLU A 101 -7.81 1.92 16.68
C GLU A 101 -8.42 0.69 17.39
N ASN A 102 -9.75 0.53 17.32
CA ASN A 102 -10.49 -0.61 17.84
C ASN A 102 -11.55 -1.12 16.85
N ALA A 103 -11.52 -2.42 16.56
CA ALA A 103 -12.49 -3.11 15.70
C ALA A 103 -13.86 -3.36 16.37
N GLU A 104 -14.22 -2.62 17.42
CA GLU A 104 -15.42 -2.90 18.24
C GLU A 104 -16.58 -1.91 18.08
N ASP A 105 -16.43 -0.79 17.37
CA ASP A 105 -17.49 0.24 17.26
C ASP A 105 -18.15 0.32 15.87
N VAL A 106 -18.54 -0.84 15.32
CA VAL A 106 -19.51 -0.88 14.22
C VAL A 106 -20.92 -0.89 14.82
N GLN A 107 -21.44 0.28 15.18
CA GLN A 107 -22.87 0.39 15.50
C GLN A 107 -23.69 0.31 14.20
N PRO A 108 -24.63 -0.65 14.06
CA PRO A 108 -25.54 -0.64 12.94
C PRO A 108 -26.48 0.54 13.12
N THR A 109 -26.38 1.57 12.27
CA THR A 109 -27.45 2.57 12.15
C THR A 109 -28.66 1.88 11.53
N GLY A 110 -29.45 1.26 12.40
CA GLY A 110 -30.82 0.86 12.13
C GLY A 110 -31.63 2.10 11.81
N GLY A 111 -32.46 1.97 10.77
CA GLY A 111 -33.28 3.04 10.26
C GLY A 111 -34.29 3.61 11.25
N SER A 112 -34.86 4.72 10.81
CA SER A 112 -36.24 5.10 11.09
C SER A 112 -36.80 5.73 9.83
#